data_AF-A0A1Q3QLW7-F1
#
_entry.id   AF-A0A1Q3QLW7-F1
#
_cell.length_a   1.000
_cell.length_b   1.000
_cell.length_c   1.000
_cell.angle_alpha   90.00
_cell.angle_beta   90.00
_cell.angle_gamma   90.00
#
_symmetry.space_group_name_H-M   'P 1'
#
loop_
_entity.id
_entity.type
_entity.pdbx_description
1 polymer ?
#
loop_
_entity_poly.entity_id
_entity_poly.type
_entity_poly.pdbx_seq_one_letter_code
_entity_poly.pdbx_strand_id
1 'polypeptide(L)'
;MNSVRYQRIEVDVSDRTLYPFVLPGTILIVDSERKVVPTNSEDMEETDRPIFVLNTLLGRRCCWCSTDGNGGRWTIIPYEYGESRPPEMFNTEEVQIIGQVVQTMMNLAWCSRVQDS
;
A
#
# COMPACT_ATOMS: atom_id res chain seq x y z
N MET A 1 -18.03 3.64 -18.91
CA MET A 1 -17.23 2.43 -18.60
C MET A 1 -17.56 2.03 -17.18
N ASN A 2 -18.18 0.88 -16.95
CA ASN A 2 -18.44 0.38 -15.59
C ASN A 2 -17.10 0.11 -14.92
N SER A 3 -16.71 0.98 -13.98
CA SER A 3 -15.53 0.71 -13.16
C SER A 3 -15.86 -0.47 -12.27
N VAL A 4 -15.08 -1.54 -12.36
CA VAL A 4 -15.21 -2.66 -11.42
C VAL A 4 -14.79 -2.14 -10.05
N ARG A 5 -15.73 -2.06 -9.12
CA ARG A 5 -15.50 -1.49 -7.79
C ARG A 5 -14.34 -2.17 -7.07
N TYR A 6 -14.31 -3.50 -7.07
CA TYR A 6 -13.26 -4.29 -6.42
C TYR A 6 -12.26 -4.83 -7.44
N GLN A 7 -10.99 -4.45 -7.29
CA GLN A 7 -9.92 -4.86 -8.18
C GLN A 7 -8.97 -5.82 -7.48
N ARG A 8 -8.54 -6.87 -8.20
CA ARG A 8 -7.51 -7.80 -7.74
C ARG A 8 -6.16 -7.31 -8.23
N ILE A 9 -5.23 -7.05 -7.30
CA ILE A 9 -3.90 -6.52 -7.60
C ILE A 9 -2.85 -7.36 -6.89
N GLU A 10 -1.80 -7.76 -7.60
CA GLU A 10 -0.63 -8.40 -6.99
C GLU A 10 0.39 -7.34 -6.57
N VAL A 11 0.93 -7.46 -5.36
CA VAL A 11 2.02 -6.62 -4.85
C VAL A 11 3.29 -6.95 -5.60
N ASP A 12 4.00 -5.92 -6.06
CA ASP A 12 5.25 -6.11 -6.78
C ASP A 12 6.26 -6.91 -5.94
N VAL A 13 6.95 -7.86 -6.57
CA VAL A 13 7.94 -8.72 -5.90
C VAL A 13 9.13 -7.95 -5.33
N SER A 14 9.32 -6.69 -5.73
CA SER A 14 10.33 -5.75 -5.22
C SER A 14 9.79 -4.77 -4.18
N ASP A 15 8.47 -4.68 -4.01
CA ASP A 15 7.86 -3.82 -3.00
C ASP A 15 8.10 -4.40 -1.61
N ARG A 16 8.71 -3.60 -0.74
CA ARG A 16 9.03 -3.94 0.66
C ARG A 16 8.49 -2.87 1.61
N THR A 17 7.66 -1.96 1.12
CA THR A 17 7.21 -0.76 1.86
C THR A 17 6.50 -1.13 3.16
N LEU A 18 5.69 -2.19 3.14
CA LEU A 18 4.91 -2.68 4.29
C LEU A 18 5.35 -4.07 4.76
N TYR A 19 6.54 -4.54 4.41
CA TYR A 19 7.05 -5.80 4.95
C TYR A 19 7.26 -5.65 6.47
N PRO A 20 6.80 -6.59 7.34
CA PRO A 20 6.26 -7.91 7.02
C PRO A 20 4.73 -8.03 6.94
N PHE A 21 3.97 -6.95 7.15
CA PHE A 21 2.49 -6.99 7.14
C PHE A 21 1.90 -7.38 5.78
N VAL A 22 2.50 -6.87 4.71
CA VAL A 22 2.13 -7.23 3.34
C VAL A 22 3.35 -7.80 2.66
N LEU A 23 3.30 -9.09 2.35
CA LEU A 23 4.40 -9.78 1.68
C LEU A 23 4.41 -9.45 0.18
N PRO A 24 5.60 -9.43 -0.44
CA PRO A 24 5.73 -9.32 -1.89
C PRO A 24 5.00 -10.47 -2.59
N GLY A 25 4.32 -10.20 -3.71
CA GLY A 25 3.48 -11.19 -4.40
C GLY A 25 2.13 -11.48 -3.71
N THR A 26 1.81 -10.82 -2.58
CA THR A 26 0.47 -10.92 -1.98
C THR A 26 -0.57 -10.39 -2.96
N ILE A 27 -1.70 -11.08 -3.04
CA ILE A 27 -2.85 -10.62 -3.82
C ILE A 27 -3.74 -9.75 -2.91
N LEU A 28 -4.04 -8.55 -3.37
CA LEU A 28 -4.87 -7.57 -2.69
C LEU A 28 -6.21 -7.45 -3.39
N ILE A 29 -7.28 -7.25 -2.61
CA ILE A 29 -8.56 -6.77 -3.11
C ILE A 29 -8.68 -5.30 -2.74
N VAL A 30 -8.87 -4.46 -3.75
CA VAL A 30 -8.83 -3.00 -3.65
C VAL A 30 -10.20 -2.42 -3.98
N ASP A 31 -10.81 -1.67 -3.05
CA ASP A 31 -12.02 -0.89 -3.29
C ASP A 31 -11.64 0.43 -3.99
N SER A 32 -11.88 0.48 -5.31
CA SER A 32 -11.51 1.61 -6.16
C SER A 32 -12.37 2.87 -5.95
N GLU A 33 -13.45 2.77 -5.18
CA GLU A 33 -14.25 3.94 -4.77
C GLU A 33 -13.68 4.60 -3.51
N ARG A 34 -12.81 3.91 -2.74
CA ARG A 34 -12.17 4.45 -1.54
C ARG A 34 -10.80 5.02 -1.86
N LYS A 35 -10.75 6.32 -2.15
CA LYS A 35 -9.51 7.04 -2.53
C LYS A 35 -9.16 8.22 -1.63
N VAL A 36 -9.95 8.46 -0.59
CA VAL A 36 -9.68 9.55 0.36
C VAL A 36 -8.58 9.10 1.30
N VAL A 37 -7.45 9.81 1.28
CA VAL A 37 -6.28 9.48 2.11
C VAL A 37 -6.21 10.45 3.30
N PRO A 38 -5.90 9.95 4.51
CA PRO A 38 -5.79 10.80 5.69
C PRO A 38 -4.68 11.85 5.57
N THR A 39 -4.86 12.98 6.24
CA THR A 39 -3.85 14.04 6.34
C THR A 39 -2.77 13.70 7.39
N ASN A 40 -3.11 12.86 8.36
CA ASN A 40 -2.30 12.61 9.56
C ASN A 40 -2.11 11.11 9.82
N SER A 41 -1.86 10.33 8.77
CA SER A 41 -1.65 8.88 8.92
C SER A 41 -0.43 8.53 9.78
N GLU A 42 0.56 9.42 9.88
CA GLU A 42 1.72 9.26 10.78
C GLU A 42 1.34 9.26 12.27
N ASP A 43 0.26 9.97 12.64
CA ASP A 43 -0.24 10.02 14.02
C ASP A 43 -1.15 8.83 14.38
N MET A 44 -1.53 8.03 13.38
CA MET A 44 -2.36 6.84 13.58
C MET A 44 -1.52 5.67 14.04
N GLU A 45 -2.09 4.84 14.91
CA GLU A 45 -1.56 3.52 15.24
C GLU A 45 -1.43 2.66 13.97
N GLU A 46 -0.38 1.84 13.88
CA GLU A 46 -0.08 1.04 12.70
C GLU A 46 -1.25 0.12 12.28
N THR A 47 -1.99 -0.41 13.25
CA THR A 47 -3.15 -1.28 13.02
C THR A 47 -4.35 -0.56 12.42
N ASP A 48 -4.44 0.75 12.62
CA ASP A 48 -5.54 1.58 12.15
C ASP A 48 -5.21 2.29 10.84
N ARG A 49 -3.93 2.31 10.43
CA ARG A 49 -3.48 2.96 9.19
C ARG A 49 -4.07 2.26 7.96
N PRO A 50 -4.90 2.95 7.16
CA PRO A 50 -5.43 2.37 5.93
C PRO A 50 -4.31 2.12 4.91
N ILE A 51 -4.33 0.93 4.30
CA ILE A 51 -3.40 0.55 3.24
C ILE A 51 -4.01 0.90 1.89
N PHE A 52 -3.22 1.51 1.01
CA PHE A 52 -3.62 1.89 -0.35
C PHE A 52 -2.75 1.24 -1.41
N VAL A 53 -3.31 1.11 -2.61
CA VAL A 53 -2.54 0.87 -3.82
C VAL A 53 -2.52 2.14 -4.65
N LEU A 54 -1.34 2.55 -5.07
CA LEU A 54 -1.13 3.70 -5.94
C LEU A 54 -0.10 3.40 -7.02
N ASN A 55 -0.22 4.09 -8.15
CA ASN A 55 0.83 4.15 -9.16
C ASN A 55 1.64 5.44 -8.95
N THR A 56 2.96 5.32 -8.98
CA THR A 56 3.88 6.45 -9.11
C THR A 56 4.70 6.33 -10.39
N LEU A 57 5.52 7.34 -10.68
CA LEU A 57 6.54 7.27 -11.74
C LEU A 57 7.57 6.15 -11.51
N LEU A 58 7.74 5.69 -10.27
CA LEU A 58 8.66 4.60 -9.87
C LEU A 58 7.97 3.22 -9.83
N GLY A 59 6.73 3.14 -10.33
CA GLY A 59 5.93 1.94 -10.38
C GLY A 59 4.82 1.91 -9.33
N ARG A 60 4.19 0.75 -9.19
CA ARG A 60 3.09 0.55 -8.25
C ARG A 60 3.64 0.38 -6.83
N ARG A 61 2.89 0.88 -5.84
CA ARG A 61 3.19 0.72 -4.42
C ARG A 61 1.96 0.27 -3.64
N CYS A 62 2.19 -0.62 -2.69
CA CYS A 62 1.26 -0.95 -1.60
C CYS A 62 1.79 -0.31 -0.32
N CYS A 63 1.07 0.67 0.23
CA CYS A 63 1.63 1.51 1.28
C CYS A 63 0.60 2.14 2.21
N TRP A 64 1.07 2.57 3.38
CA TRP A 64 0.46 3.68 4.10
C TRP A 64 0.85 4.98 3.43
N CYS A 65 -0.04 5.97 3.45
CA CYS A 65 0.26 7.28 2.92
C CYS A 65 -0.50 8.38 3.64
N SER A 66 0.11 9.57 3.65
CA SER A 66 -0.46 10.81 4.16
C SER A 66 -0.46 11.87 3.08
N THR A 67 -1.37 12.83 3.20
CA THR A 67 -1.33 14.08 2.43
C THR A 67 -1.02 15.25 3.36
N ASP A 68 -0.39 16.31 2.85
CA ASP A 68 -0.03 17.50 3.63
C ASP A 68 -1.21 18.45 3.98
N GLY A 69 -2.45 18.05 3.70
CA GLY A 69 -3.68 18.81 4.00
C GLY A 69 -3.91 20.02 3.09
N ASN A 70 -2.85 20.57 2.52
CA ASN A 70 -2.87 21.59 1.48
C ASN A 70 -2.97 20.98 0.07
N GLY A 71 -2.98 19.64 -0.04
CA GLY A 71 -3.20 18.89 -1.28
C GLY A 71 -2.01 18.90 -2.24
N GLY A 72 -0.83 19.33 -1.78
CA GLY A 72 0.34 19.53 -2.63
C GLY A 72 1.26 18.33 -2.71
N ARG A 73 1.34 17.55 -1.61
CA ARG A 73 2.34 16.48 -1.47
C ARG A 73 1.75 15.22 -0.85
N TRP A 74 2.24 14.10 -1.37
CA TRP A 74 1.95 12.76 -0.92
C TRP A 74 3.19 12.18 -0.26
N THR A 75 3.02 11.62 0.92
CA THR A 75 4.08 10.91 1.62
C THR A 75 3.71 9.44 1.70
N ILE A 76 4.55 8.57 1.14
CA ILE A 76 4.52 7.14 1.36
C ILE A 76 5.27 6.86 2.66
N ILE A 77 4.57 6.24 3.61
CA ILE A 77 5.13 5.93 4.93
C ILE A 77 5.49 4.44 4.94
N PRO A 78 6.78 4.09 4.97
CA PRO A 78 7.22 2.72 5.11
C PRO A 78 6.96 2.22 6.53
N TYR A 79 6.98 0.90 6.71
CA TYR A 79 7.01 0.31 8.05
C TYR A 79 8.34 0.67 8.75
N GLU A 80 8.25 1.31 9.91
CA GLU A 80 9.40 1.89 10.62
C GLU A 80 10.45 0.85 11.02
N TYR A 81 10.02 -0.38 11.33
CA TYR A 81 10.89 -1.50 11.71
C TYR A 81 11.16 -2.48 10.56
N GLY A 82 10.81 -2.12 9.33
CA GLY A 82 11.05 -2.91 8.13
C GLY A 82 12.48 -2.78 7.62
N GLU A 83 12.65 -2.95 6.30
CA GLU A 83 13.87 -2.47 5.63
C GLU A 83 13.91 -0.95 5.83
N SER A 84 14.87 -0.44 6.61
CA SER A 84 14.98 0.98 7.00
C SER A 84 15.04 1.94 5.81
N ARG A 85 13.89 2.22 5.21
CA ARG A 85 13.71 3.12 4.07
C ARG A 85 13.15 4.44 4.59
N PRO A 86 13.67 5.58 4.11
CA PRO A 86 13.05 6.86 4.42
C PRO A 86 11.67 6.97 3.75
N PRO A 87 10.75 7.79 4.29
CA PRO A 87 9.51 8.15 3.60
C PRO A 87 9.79 8.70 2.20
N GLU A 88 9.01 8.26 1.22
CA GLU A 88 9.10 8.75 -0.15
C GLU A 88 8.06 9.86 -0.36
N MET A 89 8.48 11.02 -0.87
CA MET A 89 7.59 12.15 -1.13
C MET A 89 7.38 12.33 -2.63
N PHE A 90 6.13 12.51 -3.03
CA PHE A 90 5.72 12.74 -4.41
C PHE A 90 4.84 13.98 -4.50
N ASN A 91 4.87 14.64 -5.66
CA ASN A 91 3.88 15.66 -5.99
C ASN A 91 2.52 14.99 -6.31
N THR A 92 1.42 15.71 -6.12
CA THR A 92 0.07 15.17 -6.39
C THR A 92 -0.13 14.68 -7.82
N GLU A 93 0.55 15.29 -8.80
CA GLU A 93 0.47 14.88 -10.22
C GLU A 93 1.24 13.59 -10.53
N GLU A 94 2.18 13.20 -9.67
CA GLU A 94 3.03 12.02 -9.85
C GLU A 94 2.41 10.75 -9.26
N VAL A 95 1.27 10.88 -8.57
CA VAL A 95 0.60 9.80 -7.84
C VAL A 95 -0.82 9.62 -8.34
N GLN A 96 -1.16 8.38 -8.68
CA GLN A 96 -2.53 7.98 -8.98
C GLN A 96 -3.00 6.92 -7.98
N ILE A 97 -3.98 7.28 -7.14
CA ILE A 97 -4.60 6.33 -6.20
C ILE A 97 -5.50 5.36 -6.98
N ILE A 98 -5.20 4.07 -6.85
CA ILE A 98 -6.04 3.01 -7.40
C ILE A 98 -7.22 2.76 -6.47
N GLY A 99 -6.96 2.67 -5.16
CA GLY A 99 -7.98 2.55 -4.12
C GLY A 99 -7.41 2.02 -2.81
N GLN A 100 -8.29 1.81 -1.84
CA GLN A 100 -7.95 1.27 -0.53
C GLN A 100 -7.97 -0.26 -0.55
N VAL A 101 -6.96 -0.89 0.04
CA VAL A 101 -6.94 -2.33 0.28
C VAL A 101 -7.99 -2.67 1.34
N VAL A 102 -8.89 -3.59 0.99
CA VAL A 102 -9.96 -4.06 1.91
C VAL A 102 -9.80 -5.54 2.28
N GLN A 103 -8.97 -6.29 1.56
CA GLN A 103 -8.68 -7.68 1.86
C GLN A 103 -7.33 -8.10 1.25
N THR A 104 -6.65 -9.05 1.90
CA THR A 104 -5.48 -9.74 1.38
C THR A 104 -5.79 -11.21 1.15
N MET A 105 -5.16 -11.80 0.14
CA MET A 105 -5.19 -13.22 -0.17
C MET A 105 -3.76 -13.73 -0.17
N MET A 106 -3.44 -14.60 0.77
CA MET A 106 -2.15 -15.27 0.85
C MET A 106 -2.19 -16.64 0.16
N ASN A 107 -1.09 -17.01 -0.51
CA ASN A 107 -0.94 -18.36 -1.01
C ASN A 107 -0.56 -19.30 0.15
N LEU A 108 -1.45 -20.24 0.50
CA LEU A 108 -1.24 -21.18 1.60
C LEU A 108 -0.07 -22.16 1.36
N ALA A 109 0.37 -22.35 0.11
CA ALA A 109 1.55 -23.18 -0.21
C ALA A 109 2.89 -22.55 0.22
N TRP A 110 2.89 -21.28 0.66
CA TRP A 110 4.05 -20.66 1.27
C TRP A 110 4.21 -21.09 2.75
N CYS A 111 3.11 -21.28 3.49
CA CYS A 111 3.16 -21.78 4.87
C CYS A 111 3.80 -23.17 4.99
N SER A 112 3.61 -24.05 4.00
CA SER A 112 4.18 -25.40 4.06
C SER A 112 5.69 -25.45 3.85
N ARG A 113 6.33 -24.39 3.33
CA ARG A 113 7.78 -24.35 3.13
C ARG A 113 8.57 -23.78 4.32
N VAL A 114 7.91 -23.01 5.19
CA VAL A 114 8.55 -22.42 6.38
C VAL A 114 8.65 -23.43 7.54
N GLN A 115 7.88 -24.52 7.51
CA GLN A 115 7.93 -25.57 8.54
C GLN A 115 9.05 -26.60 8.35
N ASP A 116 9.67 -26.65 7.16
CA ASP A 116 10.72 -27.61 6.81
C ASP A 116 12.14 -27.00 6.87
N SER A 117 12.32 -25.83 7.49
CA SER A 117 13.61 -25.12 7.66
C SER A 117 13.95 -24.93 9.13
#